data_AF-A0A350QAM1-F1
#
_entry.id   AF-A0A350QAM1-F1
#
_cell.length_a   1.000
_cell.length_b   1.000
_cell.length_c   1.000
_cell.angle_alpha   90.00
_cell.angle_beta   90.00
_cell.angle_gamma   90.00
#
_symmetry.space_group_name_H-M   'P 1'
#
loop_
_entity.id
_entity.type
_entity.pdbx_description
1 polymer ?
#
loop_
_entity_poly.entity_id
_entity_poly.type
_entity_poly.pdbx_seq_one_letter_code
_entity_poly.pdbx_strand_id
1 'polypeptide(L)'
;MTGYAIDPTLPPGLPRDGRKAVVTTGMFDGVHRGHREVLSEIRRRAEGVGGRSVLVTFHPHPLTIVRPEWAPPMLTTPVEKKEILAESGLDYAVFLAFTPMLAEYTPRRFVEEILVERVNVGELVVGYDHRFGKGREGDADMLKELGAELGFGVDVVGPVTSQGEAISSTKIRRALLEGDVEAARRGLGRPYSLRGLVVRGDQRGRTLGFPTANLEVRGGGEGGKLIPPPGIYAVRGTVRSGTFDGALHIGPRPTFRGSPPTIEVHFLGFDEDIYGEEVRMDFVKYLREVRPFNTSEALVQQMKEDVEQAREVLRVTS
;
A
#
# COMPACT_ATOMS: atom_id res chain seq x y z
N MET A 1 32.14 17.36 4.42
CA MET A 1 31.88 15.98 4.88
C MET A 1 30.79 15.41 3.99
N THR A 2 31.13 14.45 3.13
CA THR A 2 30.15 13.71 2.33
C THR A 2 29.33 12.87 3.30
N GLY A 3 28.11 13.32 3.62
CA GLY A 3 27.18 12.53 4.42
C GLY A 3 26.70 11.32 3.62
N TYR A 4 26.58 10.17 4.27
CA TYR A 4 25.99 8.96 3.69
C TYR A 4 24.52 8.87 4.10
N ALA A 5 23.64 8.57 3.15
CA ALA A 5 22.22 8.31 3.42
C ALA A 5 22.01 7.00 4.19
N ILE A 6 22.95 6.05 4.04
CA ILE A 6 23.00 4.82 4.82
C ILE A 6 24.43 4.67 5.36
N ASP A 7 24.59 4.56 6.67
CA ASP A 7 25.89 4.43 7.32
C ASP A 7 26.70 3.26 6.72
N PRO A 8 27.81 3.52 6.02
CA PRO A 8 28.59 2.51 5.30
C PRO A 8 29.27 1.51 6.25
N THR A 9 29.35 1.80 7.55
CA THR A 9 29.87 0.88 8.57
C THR A 9 28.88 -0.24 8.92
N LEU A 10 27.58 -0.03 8.64
CA LEU A 10 26.57 -1.06 8.86
C LEU A 10 26.78 -2.21 7.87
N PRO A 11 26.59 -3.48 8.29
CA PRO A 11 26.58 -4.59 7.36
C PRO A 11 25.52 -4.36 6.26
N PRO A 12 25.72 -4.88 5.04
CA PRO A 12 24.68 -4.82 4.03
C PRO A 12 23.41 -5.49 4.54
N GLY A 13 22.26 -4.93 4.17
CA GLY A 13 20.96 -5.49 4.53
C GLY A 13 20.63 -6.82 3.84
N LEU A 14 21.49 -7.31 2.94
CA LEU A 14 21.36 -8.60 2.25
C LEU A 14 22.55 -9.51 2.55
N PRO A 15 22.38 -10.85 2.54
CA PRO A 15 23.48 -11.78 2.81
C PRO A 15 24.60 -11.69 1.77
N ARG A 16 25.86 -11.74 2.24
CA ARG A 16 27.07 -11.73 1.40
C ARG A 16 27.57 -13.15 1.10
N ASP A 17 26.82 -13.89 0.29
CA ASP A 17 27.20 -15.24 -0.19
C ASP A 17 27.64 -15.25 -1.66
N GLY A 18 27.97 -14.08 -2.22
CA GLY A 18 28.46 -13.94 -3.61
C GLY A 18 27.38 -13.97 -4.69
N ARG A 19 26.12 -14.33 -4.37
CA ARG A 19 25.02 -14.30 -5.35
C ARG A 19 24.67 -12.86 -5.72
N LYS A 20 24.62 -12.56 -7.02
CA LYS A 20 24.13 -11.29 -7.55
C LYS A 20 22.60 -11.20 -7.46
N ALA A 21 22.08 -9.97 -7.43
CA ALA A 21 20.66 -9.70 -7.39
C ALA A 21 20.11 -9.27 -8.77
N VAL A 22 18.94 -9.79 -9.14
CA VAL A 22 18.05 -9.20 -10.14
C VAL A 22 17.12 -8.25 -9.39
N VAL A 23 17.25 -6.96 -9.68
CA VAL A 23 16.67 -5.88 -8.90
C VAL A 23 15.60 -5.16 -9.69
N THR A 24 14.49 -4.80 -9.05
CA THR A 24 13.63 -3.70 -9.51
C THR A 24 13.63 -2.59 -8.46
N THR A 25 13.48 -1.35 -8.89
CA THR A 25 13.39 -0.19 -7.99
C THR A 25 12.17 0.67 -8.25
N GLY A 26 11.51 1.14 -7.19
CA GLY A 26 10.38 2.07 -7.30
C GLY A 26 9.51 2.16 -6.05
N MET A 27 8.44 2.96 -6.14
CA MET A 27 7.52 3.14 -5.00
C MET A 27 6.67 1.92 -4.70
N PHE A 28 6.28 1.15 -5.72
CA PHE A 28 5.43 -0.04 -5.57
C PHE A 28 4.20 0.21 -4.67
N ASP A 29 3.65 1.44 -4.70
CA ASP A 29 2.54 1.86 -3.86
C ASP A 29 1.27 1.11 -4.27
N GLY A 30 0.66 0.40 -3.32
CA GLY A 30 -0.48 -0.47 -3.59
C GLY A 30 -0.12 -1.84 -4.18
N VAL A 31 1.13 -2.09 -4.62
CA VAL A 31 1.56 -3.38 -5.21
C VAL A 31 0.49 -3.96 -6.16
N HIS A 32 0.06 -3.16 -7.13
CA HIS A 32 -1.00 -3.50 -8.07
C HIS A 32 -0.57 -4.58 -9.07
N ARG A 33 -1.48 -5.05 -9.94
CA ARG A 33 -1.18 -6.13 -10.90
C ARG A 33 0.05 -5.84 -11.77
N GLY A 34 0.19 -4.60 -12.25
CA GLY A 34 1.41 -4.19 -12.97
C GLY A 34 2.71 -4.37 -12.17
N HIS A 35 2.70 -4.05 -10.87
CA HIS A 35 3.84 -4.35 -10.01
C HIS A 35 4.05 -5.86 -9.85
N ARG A 36 2.98 -6.65 -9.66
CA ARG A 36 3.08 -8.11 -9.51
C ARG A 36 3.71 -8.80 -10.72
N GLU A 37 3.46 -8.29 -11.93
CA GLU A 37 4.11 -8.80 -13.15
C GLU A 37 5.62 -8.52 -13.15
N VAL A 38 6.03 -7.29 -12.79
CA VAL A 38 7.46 -6.94 -12.64
C VAL A 38 8.12 -7.81 -11.58
N LEU A 39 7.47 -8.00 -10.42
CA LEU A 39 8.00 -8.84 -9.34
C LEU A 39 8.14 -10.31 -9.77
N SER A 40 7.18 -10.82 -10.53
CA SER A 40 7.24 -12.20 -11.06
C SER A 40 8.36 -12.37 -12.08
N GLU A 41 8.59 -11.35 -12.93
CA GLU A 41 9.64 -11.39 -13.94
C GLU A 41 11.03 -11.34 -13.32
N ILE A 42 11.30 -10.44 -12.36
CA ILE A 42 12.61 -10.42 -11.69
C ILE A 42 12.88 -11.71 -10.91
N ARG A 43 11.83 -12.33 -10.36
CA ARG A 43 11.92 -13.65 -9.72
C ARG A 43 12.35 -14.71 -10.71
N ARG A 44 11.65 -14.83 -11.84
CA ARG A 44 11.96 -15.80 -12.89
C ARG A 44 13.40 -15.64 -13.40
N ARG A 45 13.86 -14.40 -13.59
CA ARG A 45 15.25 -14.12 -14.00
C ARG A 45 16.27 -14.49 -12.94
N ALA A 46 16.01 -14.13 -11.69
CA ALA A 46 16.87 -14.50 -10.57
C ALA A 46 17.04 -16.01 -10.45
N GLU A 47 15.95 -16.77 -10.58
CA GLU A 47 15.99 -18.24 -10.61
C GLU A 47 16.86 -18.76 -11.77
N GLY A 48 16.73 -18.17 -12.97
CA GLY A 48 17.51 -18.56 -14.15
C GLY A 48 19.02 -18.33 -14.05
N VAL A 49 19.46 -17.36 -13.24
CA VAL A 49 20.89 -17.05 -13.04
C VAL A 49 21.43 -17.53 -11.69
N GLY A 50 20.63 -18.25 -10.89
CA GLY A 50 20.99 -18.65 -9.52
C GLY A 50 21.21 -17.47 -8.57
N GLY A 51 20.60 -16.32 -8.87
CA GLY A 51 20.72 -15.06 -8.13
C GLY A 51 19.65 -14.88 -7.06
N ARG A 52 19.40 -13.62 -6.68
CA ARG A 52 18.30 -13.21 -5.79
C ARG A 52 17.35 -12.26 -6.50
N SER A 53 16.07 -12.39 -6.21
CA SER A 53 15.05 -11.44 -6.61
C SER A 53 14.87 -10.38 -5.52
N VAL A 54 15.11 -9.10 -5.87
CA VAL A 54 15.12 -8.01 -4.89
C VAL A 54 14.29 -6.83 -5.37
N LEU A 55 13.31 -6.44 -4.55
CA LEU A 55 12.64 -5.15 -4.68
C LEU A 55 13.36 -4.10 -3.82
N VAL A 56 13.80 -3.00 -4.42
CA VAL A 56 14.22 -1.79 -3.69
C VAL A 56 13.08 -0.77 -3.71
N THR A 57 12.52 -0.45 -2.55
CA THR A 57 11.43 0.52 -2.40
C THR A 57 11.73 1.54 -1.31
N PHE A 58 10.89 2.57 -1.20
CA PHE A 58 11.16 3.73 -0.36
C PHE A 58 10.05 3.96 0.66
N HIS A 59 10.45 4.43 1.84
CA HIS A 59 9.54 4.97 2.86
C HIS A 59 10.25 6.10 3.64
N PRO A 60 9.60 7.26 3.86
CA PRO A 60 8.31 7.67 3.33
C PRO A 60 8.35 7.90 1.82
N HIS A 61 7.22 8.30 1.21
CA HIS A 61 7.19 8.59 -0.22
C HIS A 61 8.12 9.77 -0.55
N PRO A 62 8.95 9.74 -1.62
CA PRO A 62 9.92 10.79 -1.92
C PRO A 62 9.35 12.21 -1.90
N LEU A 63 8.16 12.40 -2.48
CA LEU A 63 7.45 13.68 -2.43
C LEU A 63 7.17 14.19 -1.02
N THR A 64 6.98 13.34 0.00
CA THR A 64 6.82 13.81 1.40
C THR A 64 8.05 14.54 1.93
N ILE A 65 9.22 14.35 1.30
CA ILE A 65 10.46 15.02 1.66
C ILE A 65 10.76 16.16 0.69
N VAL A 66 10.64 15.93 -0.62
CA VAL A 66 11.05 16.92 -1.62
C VAL A 66 10.00 17.99 -1.93
N ARG A 67 8.71 17.63 -1.88
CA ARG A 67 7.54 18.50 -2.17
C ARG A 67 6.30 17.98 -1.42
N PRO A 68 6.24 18.15 -0.08
CA PRO A 68 5.21 17.54 0.77
C PRO A 68 3.78 17.86 0.33
N GLU A 69 3.56 19.05 -0.23
CA GLU A 69 2.28 19.53 -0.76
C GLU A 69 1.76 18.74 -1.97
N TRP A 70 2.64 17.98 -2.64
CA TRP A 70 2.29 17.11 -3.76
C TRP A 70 2.33 15.62 -3.40
N ALA A 71 2.61 15.28 -2.14
CA ALA A 71 2.65 13.89 -1.71
C ALA A 71 1.26 13.26 -1.82
N PRO A 72 1.10 12.17 -2.60
CA PRO A 72 -0.19 11.52 -2.71
C PRO A 72 -0.51 10.76 -1.41
N PRO A 73 -1.81 10.55 -1.09
CA PRO A 73 -2.18 9.60 -0.06
C PRO A 73 -1.73 8.19 -0.48
N MET A 74 -1.17 7.45 0.47
CA MET A 74 -0.56 6.14 0.22
C MET A 74 -1.62 5.05 0.10
N LEU A 75 -1.53 4.20 -0.93
CA LEU A 75 -2.41 3.03 -1.06
C LEU A 75 -2.07 1.95 -0.03
N THR A 76 -0.84 1.91 0.45
CA THR A 76 -0.38 0.93 1.46
C THR A 76 0.52 1.61 2.49
N THR A 77 0.33 1.26 3.77
CA THR A 77 1.34 1.49 4.82
C THR A 77 2.53 0.54 4.61
N PRO A 78 3.69 0.76 5.28
CA PRO A 78 4.80 -0.18 5.23
C PRO A 78 4.42 -1.58 5.70
N VAL A 79 3.58 -1.70 6.73
CA VAL A 79 3.11 -3.00 7.26
C VAL A 79 2.27 -3.73 6.22
N GLU A 80 1.27 -3.06 5.65
CA GLU A 80 0.42 -3.65 4.60
C GLU A 80 1.25 -4.02 3.37
N LYS A 81 2.18 -3.16 2.94
CA LYS A 81 3.05 -3.46 1.79
C LYS A 81 3.89 -4.71 2.04
N LYS A 82 4.44 -4.88 3.25
CA LYS A 82 5.20 -6.10 3.62
C LYS A 82 4.34 -7.35 3.52
N GLU A 83 3.11 -7.32 4.01
CA GLU A 83 2.18 -8.46 3.93
C GLU A 83 1.87 -8.83 2.49
N ILE A 84 1.58 -7.83 1.65
CA ILE A 84 1.28 -8.07 0.24
C ILE A 84 2.51 -8.60 -0.51
N LEU A 85 3.71 -8.11 -0.16
CA LEU A 85 4.96 -8.58 -0.76
C LEU A 85 5.36 -9.97 -0.26
N ALA A 86 4.94 -10.40 0.93
CA ALA A 86 5.20 -11.75 1.41
C ALA A 86 4.58 -12.83 0.48
N GLU A 87 3.47 -12.50 -0.18
CA GLU A 87 2.83 -13.36 -1.19
C GLU A 87 3.52 -13.36 -2.56
N SER A 88 4.48 -12.45 -2.81
CA SER A 88 5.12 -12.30 -4.13
C SER A 88 6.16 -13.38 -4.44
N GLY A 89 6.68 -14.06 -3.42
CA GLY A 89 7.76 -15.03 -3.56
C GLY A 89 9.12 -14.40 -3.91
N LEU A 90 9.29 -13.09 -3.72
CA LEU A 90 10.61 -12.45 -3.75
C LEU A 90 11.50 -12.99 -2.62
N ASP A 91 12.79 -13.03 -2.86
CA ASP A 91 13.77 -13.33 -1.81
C ASP A 91 13.84 -12.19 -0.79
N TYR A 92 13.88 -10.94 -1.27
CA TYR A 92 13.99 -9.75 -0.41
C TYR A 92 13.20 -8.54 -0.93
N ALA A 93 12.68 -7.76 0.00
CA ALA A 93 12.21 -6.41 -0.25
C ALA A 93 12.94 -5.43 0.68
N VAL A 94 13.75 -4.56 0.10
CA VAL A 94 14.53 -3.54 0.79
C VAL A 94 13.72 -2.26 0.88
N PHE A 95 13.37 -1.85 2.11
CA PHE A 95 12.70 -0.58 2.39
C PHE A 95 13.74 0.47 2.77
N LEU A 96 14.17 1.26 1.79
CA LEU A 96 15.09 2.36 2.00
C LEU A 96 14.38 3.55 2.64
N ALA A 97 14.98 4.07 3.72
CA ALA A 97 14.55 5.32 4.31
C ALA A 97 14.81 6.47 3.33
N PHE A 98 13.75 7.11 2.82
CA PHE A 98 13.91 8.28 1.96
C PHE A 98 14.13 9.51 2.83
N THR A 99 15.37 9.95 2.93
CA THR A 99 15.80 11.08 3.76
C THR A 99 16.17 12.29 2.89
N PRO A 100 16.24 13.51 3.46
CA PRO A 100 16.80 14.65 2.74
C PRO A 100 18.20 14.37 2.18
N MET A 101 19.01 13.59 2.89
CA MET A 101 20.33 13.16 2.40
C MET A 101 20.22 12.29 1.14
N LEU A 102 19.33 11.29 1.15
CA LEU A 102 19.11 10.44 -0.03
C LEU A 102 18.54 11.23 -1.21
N ALA A 103 17.70 12.24 -0.96
CA ALA A 103 17.14 13.10 -1.99
C ALA A 103 18.21 13.88 -2.78
N GLU A 104 19.37 14.13 -2.16
CA GLU A 104 20.50 14.84 -2.76
C GLU A 104 21.46 13.92 -3.54
N TYR A 105 21.23 12.60 -3.56
CA TYR A 105 22.10 11.66 -4.28
C TYR A 105 21.98 11.86 -5.79
N THR A 106 23.13 12.00 -6.47
CA THR A 106 23.17 11.91 -7.93
C THR A 106 22.79 10.50 -8.39
N PRO A 107 22.33 10.32 -9.64
CA PRO A 107 22.05 8.99 -10.19
C PRO A 107 23.21 8.02 -10.02
N ARG A 108 24.44 8.42 -10.39
CA ARG A 108 25.65 7.59 -10.23
C ARG A 108 25.89 7.17 -8.79
N ARG A 109 25.83 8.12 -7.85
CA ARG A 109 26.07 7.84 -6.43
C ARG A 109 25.05 6.84 -5.87
N PHE A 110 23.79 6.94 -6.28
CA PHE A 110 22.77 5.96 -5.90
C PHE A 110 23.07 4.56 -6.46
N VAL A 111 23.50 4.46 -7.71
CA VAL A 111 23.86 3.17 -8.32
C VAL A 111 25.06 2.55 -7.61
N GLU A 112 26.14 3.29 -7.42
CA GLU A 112 27.38 2.81 -6.80
C GLU A 112 27.15 2.42 -5.33
N GLU A 113 26.72 3.37 -4.49
CA GLU A 113 26.63 3.15 -3.04
C GLU A 113 25.48 2.23 -2.62
N ILE A 114 24.39 2.16 -3.40
CA ILE A 114 23.19 1.39 -3.01
C ILE A 114 23.05 0.12 -3.85
N LEU A 115 22.97 0.24 -5.17
CA LEU A 115 22.68 -0.94 -6.00
C LEU A 115 23.88 -1.88 -6.10
N VAL A 116 25.09 -1.36 -6.27
CA VAL A 116 26.31 -2.15 -6.39
C VAL A 116 26.83 -2.57 -5.02
N GLU A 117 27.21 -1.61 -4.16
CA GLU A 117 27.91 -1.93 -2.91
C GLU A 117 27.04 -2.65 -1.86
N ARG A 118 25.75 -2.34 -1.80
CA ARG A 118 24.84 -2.84 -0.76
C ARG A 118 23.94 -3.97 -1.22
N VAL A 119 23.44 -3.88 -2.45
CA VAL A 119 22.49 -4.85 -3.02
C VAL A 119 23.19 -5.91 -3.89
N ASN A 120 24.42 -5.65 -4.36
CA ASN A 120 25.16 -6.53 -5.27
C ASN A 120 24.37 -6.83 -6.56
N VAL A 121 23.88 -5.77 -7.21
CA VAL A 121 23.10 -5.87 -8.45
C VAL A 121 23.90 -6.57 -9.56
N GLY A 122 23.27 -7.55 -10.21
CA GLY A 122 23.76 -8.17 -11.45
C GLY A 122 22.89 -7.83 -12.65
N GLU A 123 21.60 -7.57 -12.40
CA GLU A 123 20.65 -7.14 -13.42
C GLU A 123 19.64 -6.19 -12.77
N LEU A 124 19.29 -5.11 -13.48
CA LEU A 124 18.31 -4.13 -13.06
C LEU A 124 17.16 -4.10 -14.08
N VAL A 125 15.94 -4.36 -13.61
CA VAL A 125 14.71 -4.28 -14.40
C VAL A 125 13.94 -3.04 -13.98
N VAL A 126 13.68 -2.12 -14.91
CA VAL A 126 12.97 -0.86 -14.66
C VAL A 126 11.87 -0.61 -15.68
N GLY A 127 10.86 0.18 -15.31
CA GLY A 127 9.86 0.65 -16.27
C GLY A 127 10.46 1.67 -17.26
N TYR A 128 9.88 1.75 -18.46
CA TYR A 128 10.29 2.71 -19.50
C TYR A 128 10.24 4.18 -19.07
N ASP A 129 9.38 4.54 -18.12
CA ASP A 129 9.21 5.90 -17.59
C ASP A 129 10.01 6.14 -16.29
N HIS A 130 10.92 5.22 -15.95
CA HIS A 130 11.71 5.31 -14.72
C HIS A 130 12.60 6.55 -14.73
N ARG A 131 12.62 7.22 -13.58
CA ARG A 131 13.43 8.40 -13.30
C ARG A 131 13.90 8.38 -11.85
N PHE A 132 15.16 8.71 -11.60
CA PHE A 132 15.79 8.61 -10.28
C PHE A 132 16.92 9.61 -10.10
N GLY A 133 17.49 9.64 -8.88
CA GLY A 133 18.49 10.61 -8.46
C GLY A 133 17.92 12.02 -8.24
N LYS A 134 18.77 12.91 -7.73
CA LYS A 134 18.49 14.32 -7.52
C LYS A 134 17.94 14.93 -8.81
N GLY A 135 16.89 15.74 -8.68
CA GLY A 135 16.25 16.40 -9.81
C GLY A 135 15.57 15.48 -10.83
N ARG A 136 15.49 14.15 -10.59
CA ARG A 136 15.04 13.15 -11.56
C ARG A 136 15.91 13.12 -12.83
N GLU A 137 17.20 13.42 -12.69
CA GLU A 137 18.18 13.51 -13.78
C GLU A 137 18.55 12.16 -14.39
N GLY A 138 18.41 11.06 -13.64
CA GLY A 138 18.71 9.72 -14.13
C GLY A 138 17.54 9.11 -14.89
N ASP A 139 17.86 8.42 -16.00
CA ASP A 139 16.91 7.68 -16.83
C ASP A 139 17.44 6.28 -17.21
N ALA A 140 16.69 5.58 -18.06
CA ALA A 140 17.03 4.23 -18.48
C ALA A 140 18.30 4.14 -19.33
N ASP A 141 18.64 5.17 -20.10
CA ASP A 141 19.85 5.16 -20.94
C ASP A 141 21.09 5.39 -20.08
N MET A 142 21.02 6.33 -19.14
CA MET A 142 22.06 6.50 -18.12
C MET A 142 22.28 5.22 -17.29
N LEU A 143 21.21 4.50 -16.95
CA LEU A 143 21.34 3.20 -16.27
C LEU A 143 22.10 2.17 -17.11
N LYS A 144 21.87 2.10 -18.43
CA LYS A 144 22.61 1.19 -19.32
C LYS A 144 24.09 1.55 -19.39
N GLU A 145 24.42 2.84 -19.49
CA GLU A 145 25.80 3.33 -19.48
C GLU A 145 26.51 2.95 -18.17
N LEU A 146 25.88 3.25 -17.02
CA LEU A 146 26.40 2.87 -15.70
C LEU A 146 26.47 1.35 -15.53
N GLY A 147 25.52 0.61 -16.09
CA GLY A 147 25.50 -0.87 -16.07
C GLY A 147 26.69 -1.47 -16.81
N ALA A 148 27.02 -0.94 -17.99
CA ALA A 148 28.17 -1.36 -18.78
C ALA A 148 29.50 -1.08 -18.04
N GLU A 149 29.60 0.07 -17.37
CA GLU A 149 30.80 0.45 -16.60
C GLU A 149 30.96 -0.36 -15.30
N LEU A 150 29.87 -0.55 -14.56
CA LEU A 150 29.88 -1.14 -13.21
C LEU A 150 29.57 -2.64 -13.20
N GLY A 151 29.33 -3.25 -14.37
CA GLY A 151 29.24 -4.71 -14.53
C GLY A 151 27.88 -5.32 -14.17
N PHE A 152 26.78 -4.64 -14.50
CA PHE A 152 25.41 -5.16 -14.36
C PHE A 152 24.56 -4.91 -15.62
N GLY A 153 23.62 -5.83 -15.90
CA GLY A 153 22.68 -5.69 -17.01
C GLY A 153 21.52 -4.75 -16.68
N VAL A 154 20.95 -4.10 -17.69
CA VAL A 154 19.74 -3.28 -17.54
C VAL A 154 18.71 -3.69 -18.57
N ASP A 155 17.50 -3.97 -18.12
CA ASP A 155 16.36 -4.21 -18.99
C ASP A 155 15.20 -3.26 -18.66
N VAL A 156 14.48 -2.86 -19.71
CA VAL A 156 13.41 -1.88 -19.64
C VAL A 156 12.11 -2.55 -20.04
N VAL A 157 11.21 -2.70 -19.08
CA VAL A 157 9.89 -3.30 -19.31
C VAL A 157 8.87 -2.23 -19.73
N GLY A 158 8.00 -2.61 -20.66
CA GLY A 158 6.87 -1.80 -21.10
C GLY A 158 5.77 -1.69 -20.02
N PRO A 159 4.78 -0.80 -20.23
CA PRO A 159 3.65 -0.66 -19.31
C PRO A 159 2.80 -1.93 -19.30
N VAL A 160 2.40 -2.35 -18.10
CA VAL A 160 1.41 -3.41 -17.92
C VAL A 160 0.01 -2.86 -18.17
N THR A 161 -0.78 -3.56 -18.98
CA THR A 161 -2.16 -3.20 -19.30
C THR A 161 -3.16 -4.24 -18.78
N SER A 162 -4.37 -3.81 -18.42
CA SER A 162 -5.52 -4.67 -18.15
C SER A 162 -6.70 -4.16 -18.94
N GLN A 163 -7.32 -5.04 -19.73
CA GLN A 163 -8.42 -4.69 -20.64
C GLN A 163 -8.05 -3.52 -21.59
N GLY A 164 -6.80 -3.44 -22.02
CA GLY A 164 -6.31 -2.38 -22.91
C GLY A 164 -5.93 -1.07 -22.21
N GLU A 165 -6.16 -0.94 -20.90
CA GLU A 165 -5.76 0.24 -20.14
C GLU A 165 -4.55 0.00 -19.25
N ALA A 166 -3.61 0.95 -19.22
CA ALA A 166 -2.50 0.92 -18.27
C ALA A 166 -2.99 0.98 -16.82
N ILE A 167 -2.49 0.09 -15.97
CA ILE A 167 -2.76 0.08 -14.52
C ILE A 167 -1.74 0.99 -13.84
N SER A 168 -2.19 1.89 -12.95
CA SER A 168 -1.29 2.72 -12.14
C SER A 168 -1.85 3.01 -10.76
N SER A 169 -0.96 3.30 -9.80
CA SER A 169 -1.35 3.75 -8.46
C SER A 169 -2.22 5.02 -8.52
N THR A 170 -1.99 5.91 -9.48
CA THR A 170 -2.81 7.13 -9.68
C THR A 170 -4.26 6.80 -10.03
N LYS A 171 -4.50 5.89 -10.98
CA LYS A 171 -5.86 5.47 -11.33
C LYS A 171 -6.56 4.77 -10.15
N ILE A 172 -5.83 3.91 -9.43
CA ILE A 172 -6.37 3.20 -8.26
C ILE A 172 -6.74 4.18 -7.15
N ARG A 173 -5.88 5.18 -6.86
CA ARG A 173 -6.21 6.23 -5.88
C ARG A 173 -7.46 7.00 -6.29
N ARG A 174 -7.57 7.40 -7.57
CA ARG A 174 -8.74 8.12 -8.06
C ARG A 174 -10.02 7.32 -7.83
N ALA A 175 -10.03 6.04 -8.22
CA ALA A 175 -11.17 5.15 -7.99
C ALA A 175 -11.55 5.06 -6.51
N LEU A 176 -10.57 4.92 -5.61
CA LEU A 176 -10.83 4.87 -4.16
C LEU A 176 -11.36 6.19 -3.60
N LEU A 177 -10.87 7.34 -4.09
CA LEU A 177 -11.33 8.67 -3.70
C LEU A 177 -12.77 8.94 -4.18
N GLU A 178 -13.17 8.31 -5.28
CA GLU A 178 -14.53 8.34 -5.83
C GLU A 178 -15.46 7.28 -5.19
N GLY A 179 -14.95 6.44 -4.28
CA GLY A 179 -15.71 5.37 -3.62
C GLY A 179 -15.83 4.07 -4.42
N ASP A 180 -15.25 4.00 -5.63
CA ASP A 180 -15.26 2.81 -6.48
C ASP A 180 -14.17 1.81 -6.04
N VAL A 181 -14.44 1.13 -4.93
CA VAL A 181 -13.58 0.07 -4.37
C VAL A 181 -13.48 -1.15 -5.31
N GLU A 182 -14.44 -1.35 -6.20
CA GLU A 182 -14.44 -2.45 -7.16
C GLU A 182 -13.47 -2.20 -8.31
N ALA A 183 -13.42 -0.98 -8.86
CA ALA A 183 -12.39 -0.56 -9.81
C ALA A 183 -11.00 -0.64 -9.21
N ALA A 184 -10.85 -0.19 -7.96
CA ALA A 184 -9.60 -0.33 -7.23
C ALA A 184 -9.19 -1.81 -7.11
N ARG A 185 -10.13 -2.70 -6.76
CA ARG A 185 -9.92 -4.16 -6.71
C ARG A 185 -9.45 -4.73 -8.05
N ARG A 186 -10.06 -4.32 -9.18
CA ARG A 186 -9.65 -4.75 -10.53
C ARG A 186 -8.20 -4.38 -10.84
N GLY A 187 -7.78 -3.17 -10.47
CA GLY A 187 -6.40 -2.69 -10.66
C GLY A 187 -5.40 -3.36 -9.71
N LEU A 188 -5.78 -3.54 -8.45
CA LEU A 188 -4.94 -4.14 -7.40
C LEU A 188 -4.79 -5.66 -7.57
N GLY A 189 -5.79 -6.33 -8.14
CA GLY A 189 -5.90 -7.79 -8.19
C GLY A 189 -6.32 -8.42 -6.85
N ARG A 190 -6.73 -7.60 -5.89
CA ARG A 190 -7.18 -7.99 -4.54
C ARG A 190 -8.05 -6.86 -3.96
N PRO A 191 -8.88 -7.12 -2.94
CA PRO A 191 -9.59 -6.06 -2.22
C PRO A 191 -8.64 -4.98 -1.72
N TYR A 192 -9.09 -3.72 -1.74
CA TYR A 192 -8.38 -2.66 -1.04
C TYR A 192 -8.52 -2.88 0.46
N SER A 193 -7.45 -2.71 1.23
CA SER A 193 -7.44 -3.02 2.66
C SER A 193 -6.94 -1.87 3.52
N LEU A 194 -7.46 -1.79 4.74
CA LEU A 194 -6.95 -0.91 5.80
C LEU A 194 -6.57 -1.75 7.02
N ARG A 195 -5.49 -1.37 7.72
CA ARG A 195 -5.22 -1.81 9.10
C ARG A 195 -5.58 -0.72 10.10
N GLY A 196 -6.26 -1.10 11.18
CA GLY A 196 -6.63 -0.19 12.25
C GLY A 196 -6.55 -0.86 13.62
N LEU A 197 -6.14 -0.10 14.62
CA LEU A 197 -6.22 -0.52 16.02
C LEU A 197 -7.67 -0.36 16.50
N VAL A 198 -8.23 -1.39 17.12
CA VAL A 198 -9.55 -1.28 17.73
C VAL A 198 -9.46 -0.45 19.01
N VAL A 199 -10.14 0.68 19.03
CA VAL A 199 -10.15 1.62 20.15
C VAL A 199 -11.55 1.77 20.73
N ARG A 200 -11.63 2.31 21.95
CA ARG A 200 -12.91 2.65 22.56
C ARG A 200 -13.44 3.94 21.94
N GLY A 201 -14.62 3.86 21.32
CA GLY A 201 -15.40 5.03 20.91
C GLY A 201 -16.57 5.31 21.84
N ASP A 202 -17.56 6.05 21.33
CA ASP A 202 -18.76 6.48 22.05
C ASP A 202 -19.71 5.34 22.46
N GLN A 203 -19.49 4.10 21.98
CA GLN A 203 -20.25 2.89 22.32
C GLN A 203 -21.78 2.95 22.11
N ARG A 204 -22.28 3.97 21.40
CA ARG A 204 -23.71 4.16 21.13
C ARG A 204 -24.34 2.97 20.39
N GLY A 205 -23.61 2.34 19.48
CA GLY A 205 -24.10 1.17 18.75
C GLY A 205 -24.53 0.02 19.66
N ARG A 206 -23.80 -0.21 20.76
CA ARG A 206 -24.13 -1.26 21.74
C ARG A 206 -25.50 -1.04 22.39
N THR A 207 -25.84 0.21 22.73
CA THR A 207 -27.16 0.56 23.28
C THR A 207 -28.31 0.38 22.28
N LEU A 208 -28.01 0.34 20.98
CA LEU A 208 -28.98 0.17 19.89
C LEU A 208 -29.07 -1.28 19.38
N GLY A 209 -28.32 -2.22 19.97
CA GLY A 209 -28.25 -3.62 19.52
C GLY A 209 -27.28 -3.87 18.36
N PHE A 210 -26.44 -2.90 18.01
CA PHE A 210 -25.44 -2.97 16.94
C PHE A 210 -24.05 -2.63 17.49
N PRO A 211 -23.40 -3.54 18.23
CA PRO A 211 -22.05 -3.28 18.73
C PRO A 211 -21.10 -2.97 17.57
N THR A 212 -20.41 -1.82 17.64
CA THR A 212 -19.41 -1.41 16.65
C THR A 212 -18.03 -1.32 17.28
N ALA A 213 -17.02 -1.77 16.55
CA ALA A 213 -15.62 -1.55 16.87
C ALA A 213 -15.15 -0.27 16.16
N ASN A 214 -14.55 0.66 16.92
CA ASN A 214 -13.96 1.87 16.35
C ASN A 214 -12.52 1.58 15.93
N LEU A 215 -12.13 2.01 14.73
CA LEU A 215 -10.82 1.73 14.16
C LEU A 215 -9.99 3.01 14.08
N GLU A 216 -8.85 3.01 14.76
CA GLU A 216 -7.82 4.02 14.59
C GLU A 216 -6.83 3.58 13.51
N VAL A 217 -6.96 4.14 12.31
CA VAL A 217 -6.04 3.87 11.20
C VAL A 217 -4.85 4.81 11.31
N ARG A 218 -3.69 4.26 11.70
CA ARG A 218 -2.45 5.03 11.81
C ARG A 218 -2.05 5.58 10.44
N GLY A 219 -1.96 6.91 10.35
CA GLY A 219 -1.68 7.64 9.12
C GLY A 219 -2.92 8.02 8.30
N GLY A 220 -4.14 7.91 8.82
CA GLY A 220 -5.35 8.38 8.12
C GLY A 220 -5.47 9.91 8.10
N GLY A 221 -4.83 10.60 7.15
CA GLY A 221 -4.88 12.07 7.07
C GLY A 221 -4.03 12.64 5.92
N GLU A 222 -4.01 13.98 5.78
CA GLU A 222 -3.19 14.68 4.77
C GLU A 222 -1.71 14.31 4.96
N GLY A 223 -1.21 13.46 4.04
CA GLY A 223 0.16 12.92 4.03
C GLY A 223 0.28 11.42 4.36
N GLY A 224 -0.81 10.68 4.62
CA GLY A 224 -0.74 9.27 5.01
C GLY A 224 -1.64 8.30 4.22
N LYS A 225 -2.08 7.20 4.85
CA LYS A 225 -2.89 6.12 4.27
C LYS A 225 -4.20 6.65 3.67
N LEU A 226 -4.50 6.25 2.43
CA LEU A 226 -5.73 6.62 1.75
C LEU A 226 -6.93 5.94 2.43
N ILE A 227 -7.87 6.74 2.90
CA ILE A 227 -9.16 6.27 3.42
C ILE A 227 -10.23 6.62 2.37
N PRO A 228 -11.08 5.65 1.94
CA PRO A 228 -12.20 5.90 1.04
C PRO A 228 -13.16 7.00 1.56
N PRO A 229 -14.01 7.59 0.72
CA PRO A 229 -14.91 8.66 1.14
C PRO A 229 -15.90 8.20 2.22
N PRO A 230 -16.55 9.15 2.93
CA PRO A 230 -17.60 8.81 3.88
C PRO A 230 -18.70 7.95 3.24
N GLY A 231 -19.14 6.92 3.95
CA GLY A 231 -20.16 6.02 3.46
C GLY A 231 -20.25 4.73 4.25
N ILE A 232 -21.14 3.85 3.80
CA ILE A 232 -21.30 2.49 4.30
C ILE A 232 -20.70 1.53 3.28
N TYR A 233 -19.91 0.58 3.76
CA TYR A 233 -19.18 -0.39 2.95
C TYR A 233 -19.44 -1.80 3.46
N ALA A 234 -19.60 -2.75 2.54
CA ALA A 234 -19.48 -4.17 2.85
C ALA A 234 -17.99 -4.53 2.91
N VAL A 235 -17.57 -5.15 4.01
CA VAL A 235 -16.16 -5.48 4.27
C VAL A 235 -16.01 -6.91 4.78
N ARG A 236 -14.82 -7.48 4.61
CA ARG A 236 -14.35 -8.65 5.36
C ARG A 236 -13.27 -8.22 6.32
N GLY A 237 -13.48 -8.42 7.61
CA GLY A 237 -12.51 -8.12 8.64
C GLY A 237 -11.76 -9.36 9.08
N THR A 238 -10.43 -9.27 9.11
CA THR A 238 -9.59 -10.30 9.73
C THR A 238 -9.13 -9.81 11.09
N VAL A 239 -9.50 -10.58 12.12
CA VAL A 239 -9.12 -10.43 13.53
C VAL A 239 -8.35 -11.67 13.98
N ARG A 240 -7.92 -11.73 15.23
CA ARG A 240 -7.12 -12.86 15.74
C ARG A 240 -7.85 -14.22 15.64
N SER A 241 -9.15 -14.24 15.88
CA SER A 241 -9.98 -15.47 15.86
C SER A 241 -10.42 -15.91 14.46
N GLY A 242 -10.23 -15.08 13.43
CA GLY A 242 -10.56 -15.44 12.06
C GLY A 242 -11.00 -14.27 11.20
N THR A 243 -11.67 -14.59 10.09
CA THR A 243 -12.22 -13.60 9.16
C THR A 243 -13.74 -13.58 9.26
N PHE A 244 -14.31 -12.39 9.41
CA PHE A 244 -15.74 -12.16 9.59
C PHE A 244 -16.25 -11.12 8.59
N ASP A 245 -17.46 -11.34 8.10
CA ASP A 245 -18.16 -10.37 7.28
C ASP A 245 -18.64 -9.19 8.15
N GLY A 246 -18.71 -7.99 7.58
CA GLY A 246 -19.12 -6.81 8.32
C GLY A 246 -19.66 -5.67 7.46
N ALA A 247 -20.36 -4.76 8.13
CA ALA A 247 -20.75 -3.46 7.60
C ALA A 247 -19.86 -2.39 8.26
N LEU A 248 -19.15 -1.62 7.44
CA LEU A 248 -18.23 -0.59 7.88
C LEU A 248 -18.77 0.80 7.53
N HIS A 249 -18.80 1.68 8.53
CA HIS A 249 -19.15 3.09 8.42
C HIS A 249 -17.88 3.93 8.44
N ILE A 250 -17.71 4.78 7.42
CA ILE A 250 -16.73 5.88 7.42
C ILE A 250 -17.52 7.18 7.58
N GLY A 251 -17.30 7.86 8.70
CA GLY A 251 -17.91 9.15 9.00
C GLY A 251 -17.28 10.31 8.23
N PRO A 252 -17.93 11.49 8.24
CA PRO A 252 -17.36 12.70 7.65
C PRO A 252 -16.05 13.08 8.37
N ARG A 253 -15.14 13.73 7.65
CA ARG A 253 -13.94 14.30 8.27
C ARG A 253 -14.35 15.43 9.23
N PRO A 254 -13.88 15.43 10.49
CA PRO A 254 -14.19 16.49 11.42
C PRO A 254 -13.73 17.86 10.91
N THR A 255 -14.43 18.93 11.29
CA THR A 255 -14.07 20.32 10.98
C THR A 255 -12.75 20.76 11.62
N PHE A 256 -12.30 20.07 12.67
CA PHE A 256 -10.97 20.29 13.25
C PHE A 256 -9.89 19.76 12.29
N ARG A 257 -9.15 20.70 11.69
CA ARG A 257 -8.05 20.44 10.76
C ARG A 257 -7.09 19.40 11.36
N GLY A 258 -6.95 18.25 10.70
CA GLY A 258 -6.03 17.17 11.08
C GLY A 258 -6.66 15.99 11.83
N SER A 259 -7.95 16.01 12.17
CA SER A 259 -8.60 14.85 12.78
C SER A 259 -8.94 13.78 11.73
N PRO A 260 -8.62 12.49 11.96
CA PRO A 260 -9.00 11.42 11.04
C PRO A 260 -10.53 11.26 10.98
N PRO A 261 -11.08 10.72 9.88
CA PRO A 261 -12.50 10.33 9.85
C PRO A 261 -12.74 9.20 10.86
N THR A 262 -13.93 9.20 11.47
CA THR A 262 -14.38 8.07 12.30
C THR A 262 -14.59 6.85 11.41
N ILE A 263 -14.01 5.70 11.79
CA ILE A 263 -14.21 4.43 11.11
C ILE A 263 -14.77 3.44 12.13
N GLU A 264 -15.95 2.90 11.85
CA GLU A 264 -16.65 1.96 12.72
C GLU A 264 -17.04 0.72 11.92
N VAL A 265 -16.82 -0.47 12.48
CA VAL A 265 -17.24 -1.72 11.86
C VAL A 265 -18.18 -2.48 12.78
N HIS A 266 -19.28 -2.98 12.21
CA HIS A 266 -20.16 -3.96 12.82
C HIS A 266 -19.91 -5.32 12.16
N PHE A 267 -19.36 -6.27 12.91
CA PHE A 267 -19.14 -7.64 12.44
C PHE A 267 -20.42 -8.48 12.58
N LEU A 268 -20.72 -9.26 11.54
CA LEU A 268 -21.88 -10.12 11.48
C LEU A 268 -21.63 -11.41 12.27
N GLY A 269 -22.50 -11.69 13.26
CA GLY A 269 -22.40 -12.91 14.06
C GLY A 269 -21.15 -12.98 14.94
N PHE A 270 -20.65 -11.82 15.38
CA PHE A 270 -19.43 -11.68 16.16
C PHE A 270 -19.72 -11.10 17.54
N ASP A 271 -19.26 -11.78 18.59
CA ASP A 271 -19.52 -11.43 20.00
C ASP A 271 -18.26 -11.34 20.86
N GLU A 272 -17.06 -11.37 20.26
CA GLU A 272 -15.79 -11.31 20.97
C GLU A 272 -15.35 -9.86 21.28
N ASP A 273 -14.58 -9.70 22.36
CA ASP A 273 -13.89 -8.44 22.68
C ASP A 273 -12.53 -8.38 21.95
N ILE A 274 -12.40 -7.41 21.05
CA ILE A 274 -11.20 -7.17 20.24
C ILE A 274 -10.55 -5.82 20.56
N TYR A 275 -10.86 -5.18 21.70
CA TYR A 275 -10.22 -3.91 22.07
C TYR A 275 -8.69 -4.06 22.18
N GLY A 276 -7.97 -3.12 21.56
CA GLY A 276 -6.51 -3.13 21.49
C GLY A 276 -5.92 -4.09 20.47
N GLU A 277 -6.74 -4.87 19.75
CA GLU A 277 -6.28 -5.70 18.64
C GLU A 277 -6.13 -4.86 17.36
N GLU A 278 -5.12 -5.18 16.53
CA GLU A 278 -4.98 -4.62 15.20
C GLU A 278 -5.73 -5.50 14.20
N VAL A 279 -6.66 -4.90 13.48
CA VAL A 279 -7.57 -5.61 12.57
C VAL A 279 -7.37 -5.13 11.14
N ARG A 280 -7.53 -6.04 10.19
CA ARG A 280 -7.47 -5.74 8.75
C ARG A 280 -8.87 -5.75 8.16
N MET A 281 -9.26 -4.66 7.51
CA MET A 281 -10.55 -4.53 6.81
C MET A 281 -10.33 -4.54 5.30
N ASP A 282 -10.83 -5.58 4.63
CA ASP A 282 -10.86 -5.70 3.17
C ASP A 282 -12.19 -5.16 2.62
N PHE A 283 -12.12 -4.12 1.79
CA PHE A 283 -13.27 -3.44 1.20
C PHE A 283 -13.79 -4.24 0.00
N VAL A 284 -15.03 -4.69 0.08
CA VAL A 284 -15.68 -5.49 -0.97
C VAL A 284 -16.56 -4.61 -1.85
N LYS A 285 -17.43 -3.78 -1.24
CA LYS A 285 -18.36 -2.93 -1.99
C LYS A 285 -18.76 -1.68 -1.22
N TYR A 286 -18.99 -0.59 -1.94
CA TYR A 286 -19.67 0.60 -1.44
C TYR A 286 -21.19 0.38 -1.48
N LEU A 287 -21.89 0.59 -0.36
CA LEU A 287 -23.33 0.36 -0.24
C LEU A 287 -24.12 1.65 -0.43
N ARG A 288 -23.78 2.70 0.34
CA ARG A 288 -24.49 4.00 0.29
C ARG A 288 -23.72 5.12 0.97
N GLU A 289 -24.18 6.35 0.73
CA GLU A 289 -23.69 7.55 1.39
C GLU A 289 -24.14 7.65 2.86
N VAL A 290 -23.41 8.44 3.65
CA VAL A 290 -23.82 8.80 5.01
C VAL A 290 -24.97 9.79 4.95
N ARG A 291 -26.02 9.56 5.75
CA ARG A 291 -27.17 10.46 5.87
C ARG A 291 -27.57 10.65 7.33
N PRO A 292 -28.07 11.84 7.72
CA PRO A 292 -28.60 12.05 9.07
C PRO A 292 -29.95 11.34 9.27
N PHE A 293 -30.27 11.03 10.53
CA PHE A 293 -31.56 10.46 10.92
C PHE A 293 -32.19 11.31 12.03
N ASN A 294 -33.51 11.52 11.92
CA ASN A 294 -34.25 12.37 12.86
C ASN A 294 -34.70 11.60 14.12
N THR A 295 -34.67 10.27 14.10
CA THR A 295 -35.02 9.43 15.27
C THR A 295 -34.09 8.21 15.39
N SER A 296 -33.99 7.65 16.59
CA SER A 296 -33.25 6.42 16.88
C SER A 296 -33.79 5.22 16.10
N GLU A 297 -35.11 5.14 15.92
CA GLU A 297 -35.79 4.03 15.25
C GLU A 297 -35.45 4.03 13.75
N ALA A 298 -35.44 5.21 13.13
CA ALA A 298 -35.06 5.36 11.73
C ALA A 298 -33.59 4.97 11.49
N LEU A 299 -32.69 5.36 12.40
CA LEU A 299 -31.29 4.95 12.37
C LEU A 299 -31.16 3.42 12.47
N VAL A 300 -31.79 2.82 13.47
CA VAL A 300 -31.74 1.36 13.70
C VAL A 300 -32.30 0.58 12.50
N GLN A 301 -33.39 1.06 11.91
CA GLN A 301 -33.97 0.43 10.72
C GLN A 301 -33.00 0.48 9.54
N GLN A 302 -32.34 1.61 9.31
CA GLN A 302 -31.32 1.68 8.26
C GLN A 302 -30.13 0.75 8.54
N MET A 303 -29.65 0.69 9.79
CA MET A 303 -28.53 -0.18 10.15
C MET A 303 -28.85 -1.67 9.88
N LYS A 304 -30.10 -2.09 10.10
CA LYS A 304 -30.56 -3.45 9.72
C LYS A 304 -30.49 -3.67 8.22
N GLU A 305 -30.96 -2.71 7.43
CA GLU A 305 -30.93 -2.78 5.97
C GLU A 305 -29.50 -2.84 5.44
N ASP A 306 -28.60 -2.02 5.99
CA ASP A 306 -27.19 -2.02 5.61
C ASP A 306 -26.50 -3.36 5.92
N VAL A 307 -26.83 -3.96 7.07
CA VAL A 307 -26.32 -5.27 7.49
C VAL A 307 -26.80 -6.38 6.56
N GLU A 308 -28.08 -6.39 6.20
CA GLU A 308 -28.61 -7.41 5.27
C GLU A 308 -28.04 -7.21 3.85
N GLN A 309 -27.90 -5.97 3.37
CA GLN A 309 -27.23 -5.69 2.09
C GLN A 309 -25.77 -6.13 2.10
N ALA A 310 -25.03 -5.84 3.18
CA ALA A 310 -23.64 -6.30 3.33
C ALA A 310 -23.57 -7.82 3.28
N ARG A 311 -24.45 -8.52 4.00
CA ARG A 311 -24.54 -9.98 4.00
C ARG A 311 -24.81 -10.55 2.60
N GLU A 312 -25.71 -9.95 1.84
CA GLU A 312 -26.03 -10.41 0.48
C GLU A 312 -24.82 -10.26 -0.45
N VAL A 313 -24.18 -9.10 -0.46
CA VAL A 313 -23.01 -8.81 -1.28
C VAL A 313 -21.82 -9.73 -0.95
N LEU A 314 -21.59 -9.96 0.35
CA LEU A 314 -20.46 -10.75 0.83
C LEU A 314 -20.63 -12.25 0.57
N ARG A 315 -21.86 -12.76 0.46
CA ARG A 315 -22.12 -14.14 0.03
C ARG A 315 -21.76 -14.39 -1.44
N VAL A 316 -22.06 -13.44 -2.33
CA VAL A 316 -21.87 -13.58 -3.78
C VAL A 316 -20.40 -13.42 -4.19
N THR A 317 -19.60 -12.74 -3.36
CA THR A 317 -18.20 -12.39 -3.65
C THR A 317 -17.19 -13.32 -2.95
N SER A 318 -17.64 -14.50 -2.50
CA SER A 318 -16.80 -15.55 -1.88
C SER A 318 -16.08 -16.41 -2.90
#